data_AF-A0A9P9YAK0-F1
#
_entry.id   AF-A0A9P9YAK0-F1
#
_cell.length_a   1.000
_cell.length_b   1.000
_cell.length_c   1.000
_cell.angle_alpha   90.00
_cell.angle_beta   90.00
_cell.angle_gamma   90.00
#
_symmetry.space_group_name_H-M   'P 1'
#
loop_
_entity.id
_entity.type
_entity.pdbx_description
1 polymer ?
#
loop_
_entity_poly.entity_id
_entity_poly.type
_entity_poly.pdbx_seq_one_letter_code
_entity_poly.pdbx_strand_id
1 'polypeptide(L)'
;MDIFAVGNMLQANKTPDKIISLLEHFKYENIDEIVSQFGKIHLINWEKKEITIEFWSEVLMYKDAGQNKAFEQLALYALHILSLPWSNAALERVFSQINMVKTKLRNKMNLKSLNAILRIRYGLRRHGKCCLDYILPTKYLALVSSSAKYMESNDEVDEIISLL
;
A
#
# COMPACT_ATOMS: atom_id res chain seq x y z
N MET A 1 5.84 13.28 -7.73
CA MET A 1 5.72 12.02 -8.50
C MET A 1 6.83 11.82 -9.53
N ASP A 2 7.37 12.89 -10.12
CA ASP A 2 8.29 12.76 -11.25
C ASP A 2 9.61 12.03 -10.91
N ILE A 3 10.14 12.21 -9.70
CA ILE A 3 11.45 11.64 -9.32
C ILE A 3 11.51 10.13 -9.55
N PHE A 4 10.53 9.36 -9.07
CA PHE A 4 10.46 7.90 -9.21
C PHE A 4 9.77 7.41 -10.48
N ALA A 5 9.44 8.31 -11.41
CA ALA A 5 8.97 7.91 -12.73
C ALA A 5 10.13 7.25 -13.51
N VAL A 6 9.80 6.21 -14.27
CA VAL A 6 10.79 5.42 -15.04
C VAL A 6 11.66 6.34 -15.91
N GLY A 7 11.06 7.31 -16.59
CA GLY A 7 11.76 8.26 -17.46
C GLY A 7 12.82 9.09 -16.75
N ASN A 8 12.59 9.48 -15.49
CA ASN A 8 13.58 10.23 -14.71
C ASN A 8 14.60 9.32 -14.03
N MET A 9 14.21 8.08 -13.76
CA MET A 9 15.09 7.06 -13.18
C MET A 9 16.09 6.49 -14.17
N LEU A 10 15.87 6.61 -15.48
CA LEU A 10 16.80 6.12 -16.51
C LEU A 10 17.68 7.21 -17.12
N GLN A 11 17.57 8.46 -16.66
CA GLN A 11 18.47 9.54 -17.10
C GLN A 11 19.87 9.38 -16.50
N ALA A 12 20.92 9.61 -17.28
CA ALA A 12 22.30 9.56 -16.77
C ALA A 12 22.65 10.78 -15.89
N ASN A 13 22.12 11.96 -16.22
CA ASN A 13 22.36 13.22 -15.50
C ASN A 13 21.25 13.44 -14.46
N LYS A 14 21.40 12.85 -13.27
CA LYS A 14 20.43 13.02 -12.18
C LYS A 14 21.02 13.88 -11.06
N THR A 15 20.24 14.84 -10.56
CA THR A 15 20.58 15.56 -9.34
C THR A 15 20.08 14.78 -8.12
N PRO A 16 20.97 14.34 -7.22
CA PRO A 16 20.57 13.57 -6.04
C PRO A 16 19.87 14.43 -4.98
N ASP A 17 20.01 15.76 -5.03
CA ASP A 17 19.51 16.71 -4.03
C ASP A 17 18.03 16.49 -3.69
N LYS A 18 17.19 16.27 -4.70
CA LYS A 18 15.75 16.04 -4.50
C LYS A 18 15.45 14.74 -3.75
N ILE A 19 16.25 13.70 -3.97
CA ILE A 19 16.10 12.42 -3.26
C ILE A 19 16.66 12.53 -1.86
N ILE A 20 17.79 13.21 -1.68
CA ILE A 20 18.40 13.44 -0.37
C ILE A 20 17.43 14.22 0.53
N SER A 21 16.88 15.34 0.07
CA SER A 21 15.90 16.10 0.86
C SER A 21 14.66 15.27 1.23
N LEU A 22 14.24 14.35 0.36
CA LEU A 22 13.12 13.45 0.67
C LEU A 22 13.51 12.41 1.72
N LEU A 23 14.71 11.83 1.61
CA LEU A 23 15.23 10.84 2.56
C LEU A 23 15.41 11.44 3.94
N GLU A 24 15.92 12.67 4.01
CA GLU A 24 16.05 13.45 5.25
C GLU A 24 14.68 13.74 5.86
N HIS A 25 13.70 14.14 5.05
CA HIS A 25 12.33 14.40 5.51
C HIS A 25 11.69 13.17 6.17
N PHE A 26 11.92 11.99 5.60
CA PHE A 26 11.45 10.71 6.15
C PHE A 26 12.41 10.09 7.17
N LYS A 27 13.48 10.77 7.57
CA LYS A 27 14.47 10.34 8.57
C LYS A 27 15.08 8.96 8.29
N TYR A 28 15.44 8.70 7.04
CA TYR A 28 16.07 7.44 6.65
C TYR A 28 17.55 7.40 7.07
N GLU A 29 18.04 6.26 7.54
CA GLU A 29 19.41 6.12 8.08
C GLU A 29 20.46 5.94 6.98
N ASN A 30 20.19 5.10 5.96
CA ASN A 30 21.17 4.72 4.93
C ASN A 30 21.06 5.58 3.65
N ILE A 31 21.19 6.90 3.79
CA ILE A 31 21.06 7.84 2.66
C ILE A 31 22.14 7.58 1.60
N ASP A 32 23.39 7.38 2.01
CA ASP A 32 24.52 7.19 1.10
C ASP A 32 24.38 5.95 0.21
N GLU A 33 23.86 4.86 0.78
CA GLU A 33 23.64 3.62 0.05
C GLU A 33 22.56 3.81 -1.02
N ILE A 34 21.45 4.47 -0.67
CA ILE A 34 20.35 4.74 -1.60
C ILE A 34 20.81 5.66 -2.73
N VAL A 35 21.61 6.69 -2.42
CA VAL A 35 22.18 7.60 -3.44
C VAL A 35 23.12 6.85 -4.38
N SER A 36 23.96 5.95 -3.85
CA SER A 36 24.83 5.08 -4.66
C SER A 36 24.03 4.19 -5.61
N GLN A 37 22.98 3.55 -5.10
CA GLN A 37 22.07 2.71 -5.89
C GLN A 37 21.34 3.55 -6.95
N PHE A 38 20.88 4.74 -6.60
CA PHE A 38 20.19 5.66 -7.50
C PHE A 38 21.07 6.13 -8.66
N GLY A 39 22.37 6.31 -8.42
CA GLY A 39 23.35 6.61 -9.45
C GLY A 39 23.53 5.45 -10.44
N LYS A 40 23.50 4.19 -9.97
CA LYS A 40 23.81 3.00 -10.78
C LYS A 40 22.62 2.41 -11.53
N ILE A 41 21.39 2.70 -11.12
CA ILE A 41 20.17 2.06 -11.67
C ILE A 41 20.01 2.21 -13.19
N HIS A 42 20.53 3.28 -13.79
CA HIS A 42 20.44 3.52 -15.24
C HIS A 42 21.39 2.65 -16.08
N LEU A 43 22.37 1.99 -15.45
CA LEU A 43 23.36 1.15 -16.12
C LEU A 43 22.79 -0.22 -16.53
N ILE A 44 21.65 -0.60 -15.95
CA ILE A 44 20.99 -1.88 -16.21
C ILE A 44 19.85 -1.65 -17.19
N ASN A 45 19.70 -2.57 -18.13
CA ASN A 45 18.56 -2.57 -19.03
C ASN A 45 17.38 -3.31 -18.39
N TRP A 46 16.37 -2.54 -18.00
CA TRP A 46 15.13 -3.04 -17.40
C TRP A 46 14.12 -3.45 -18.47
N GLU A 47 13.31 -4.47 -18.21
CA GLU A 47 12.28 -4.95 -19.15
C GLU A 47 10.99 -4.13 -19.02
N LYS A 48 10.55 -3.86 -17.78
CA LYS A 48 9.26 -3.22 -17.50
C LYS A 48 9.42 -1.72 -17.37
N LYS A 49 9.40 -1.01 -18.51
CA LYS A 49 9.53 0.46 -18.55
C LYS A 49 8.21 1.22 -18.60
N GLU A 50 7.11 0.52 -18.88
CA GLU A 50 5.80 1.16 -19.14
C GLU A 50 5.06 1.54 -17.85
N ILE A 51 5.12 0.68 -16.83
CA ILE A 51 4.36 0.84 -15.60
C ILE A 51 5.34 1.03 -14.43
N THR A 52 5.28 2.21 -13.79
CA THR A 52 6.17 2.58 -12.68
C THR A 52 6.18 1.55 -11.53
N ILE A 53 5.03 1.00 -11.16
CA ILE A 53 4.94 0.01 -10.07
C ILE A 53 5.63 -1.29 -10.46
N GLU A 54 5.43 -1.74 -11.70
CA GLU A 54 6.03 -2.97 -12.20
C GLU A 54 7.54 -2.82 -12.39
N PHE A 55 7.99 -1.65 -12.84
CA PHE A 55 9.41 -1.27 -12.87
C PHE A 55 10.05 -1.42 -11.49
N TRP A 56 9.49 -0.78 -10.46
CA TRP A 56 10.07 -0.86 -9.12
C TRP A 56 9.97 -2.26 -8.50
N SER A 57 8.96 -3.04 -8.89
CA SER A 57 8.89 -4.45 -8.54
C SER A 57 10.01 -5.27 -9.20
N GLU A 58 10.35 -4.99 -10.46
CA GLU A 58 11.48 -5.62 -11.16
C GLU A 58 12.81 -5.25 -10.49
N VAL A 59 13.03 -3.96 -10.21
CA VAL A 59 14.23 -3.45 -9.54
C VAL A 59 14.42 -4.10 -8.15
N LEU A 60 13.32 -4.30 -7.40
CA LEU A 60 13.38 -4.98 -6.10
C LEU A 60 13.76 -6.46 -6.21
N MET A 61 13.32 -7.13 -7.28
CA MET A 61 13.59 -8.56 -7.51
C MET A 61 14.95 -8.80 -8.19
N TYR A 62 15.57 -7.75 -8.72
CA TYR A 62 16.85 -7.85 -9.40
C TYR A 62 17.95 -8.34 -8.46
N LYS A 63 18.72 -9.31 -8.96
CA LYS A 63 19.92 -9.83 -8.31
C LYS A 63 21.11 -9.68 -9.22
N ASP A 64 22.24 -9.28 -8.65
CA ASP A 64 23.50 -9.23 -9.37
C ASP A 64 24.08 -10.64 -9.61
N ALA A 65 25.22 -10.70 -10.31
CA ALA A 65 25.93 -11.95 -10.57
C ALA A 65 26.34 -12.70 -9.27
N GLY A 66 26.42 -12.00 -8.14
CA GLY A 66 26.69 -12.54 -6.81
C GLY A 66 25.44 -12.95 -6.03
N GLN A 67 24.25 -12.95 -6.66
CA GLN A 67 22.94 -13.20 -6.02
C GLN A 67 22.53 -12.17 -4.96
N ASN A 68 23.20 -11.02 -4.89
CA ASN A 68 22.87 -9.94 -3.98
C ASN A 68 21.85 -8.98 -4.61
N LYS A 69 20.96 -8.43 -3.80
CA LYS A 69 19.99 -7.44 -4.25
C LYS A 69 20.63 -6.04 -4.28
N ALA A 70 21.27 -5.74 -5.40
CA ALA A 70 22.04 -4.51 -5.56
C ALA A 70 21.23 -3.19 -5.42
N PHE A 71 19.90 -3.24 -5.52
CA PHE A 71 19.01 -2.06 -5.48
C PHE A 71 17.89 -2.16 -4.44
N GLU A 72 18.02 -3.03 -3.44
CA GLU A 72 16.94 -3.32 -2.49
C GLU A 72 16.46 -2.07 -1.73
N GLN A 73 17.40 -1.30 -1.16
CA GLN A 73 17.07 -0.11 -0.35
C GLN A 73 16.35 0.95 -1.19
N LEU A 74 16.87 1.23 -2.39
CA LEU A 74 16.27 2.18 -3.31
C LEU A 74 14.87 1.73 -3.75
N ALA A 75 14.71 0.45 -4.10
CA ALA A 75 13.44 -0.08 -4.58
C ALA A 75 12.37 -0.11 -3.48
N LEU A 76 12.73 -0.52 -2.26
CA LEU A 76 11.84 -0.46 -1.10
C LEU A 76 11.40 0.98 -0.82
N TYR A 77 12.35 1.92 -0.84
CA TYR A 77 12.05 3.32 -0.62
C TYR A 77 11.10 3.90 -1.68
N ALA A 78 11.36 3.62 -2.95
CA ALA A 78 10.49 4.02 -4.05
C ALA A 78 9.07 3.45 -3.89
N LEU A 79 8.94 2.15 -3.56
CA LEU A 79 7.66 1.50 -3.33
C LEU A 79 6.92 2.08 -2.11
N HIS A 80 7.62 2.38 -1.02
CA HIS A 80 7.03 3.04 0.14
C HIS A 80 6.43 4.40 -0.23
N ILE A 81 7.16 5.24 -0.96
CA ILE A 81 6.66 6.55 -1.37
C ILE A 81 5.49 6.42 -2.35
N LEU A 82 5.57 5.50 -3.30
CA LEU A 82 4.51 5.25 -4.27
C LEU A 82 3.24 4.68 -3.62
N SER A 83 3.34 4.08 -2.43
CA SER A 83 2.20 3.62 -1.66
C SER A 83 1.43 4.74 -0.94
N LEU A 84 2.05 5.92 -0.79
CA LEU A 84 1.42 7.04 -0.11
C LEU A 84 0.33 7.68 -0.99
N PRO A 85 -0.83 8.04 -0.41
CA PRO A 85 -1.87 8.77 -1.13
C PRO A 85 -1.38 10.20 -1.43
N TRP A 86 -0.94 10.43 -2.66
CA TRP A 86 -0.27 11.68 -3.04
C TRP A 86 -1.22 12.85 -3.32
N SER A 87 -2.49 12.58 -3.64
CA SER A 87 -3.44 13.60 -4.07
C SER A 87 -4.65 13.69 -3.14
N ASN A 88 -5.18 14.91 -3.00
CA ASN A 88 -6.44 15.13 -2.31
C ASN A 88 -7.58 14.31 -2.92
N ALA A 89 -7.54 14.05 -4.24
CA ALA A 89 -8.51 13.17 -4.90
C ALA A 89 -8.51 11.73 -4.33
N ALA A 90 -7.37 11.22 -3.85
CA ALA A 90 -7.31 9.93 -3.17
C ALA A 90 -8.03 9.98 -1.81
N LEU A 91 -7.87 11.07 -1.06
CA LEU A 91 -8.60 11.30 0.19
C LEU A 91 -10.10 11.50 -0.04
N GLU A 92 -10.48 12.28 -1.05
CA GLU A 92 -11.87 12.47 -1.45
C GLU A 92 -12.55 11.17 -1.86
N ARG A 93 -11.82 10.26 -2.51
CA ARG A 93 -12.32 8.92 -2.81
C ARG A 93 -12.64 8.13 -1.54
N VAL A 94 -11.78 8.21 -0.52
CA VAL A 94 -12.05 7.58 0.79
C VAL A 94 -13.26 8.23 1.47
N PHE A 95 -13.37 9.57 1.45
CA PHE A 95 -14.53 10.27 1.98
C PHE A 95 -15.83 9.93 1.24
N SER A 96 -15.77 9.74 -0.07
CA SER A 96 -16.91 9.25 -0.86
C SER A 96 -17.36 7.85 -0.39
N GLN A 97 -16.42 6.94 -0.13
CA GLN A 97 -16.74 5.63 0.45
C GLN A 97 -17.36 5.75 1.84
N ILE A 98 -16.84 6.65 2.67
CA ILE A 98 -17.43 6.95 3.99
C ILE A 98 -18.86 7.48 3.82
N ASN A 99 -19.11 8.40 2.90
CA ASN A 99 -20.44 8.99 2.66
C ASN A 99 -21.45 7.96 2.13
N MET A 100 -21.00 6.99 1.33
CA MET A 100 -21.86 5.88 0.91
C MET A 100 -22.28 4.99 2.10
N VAL A 101 -21.42 4.86 3.11
CA VAL A 101 -21.75 4.11 4.33
C VAL A 101 -22.54 4.98 5.32
N LYS A 102 -22.15 6.23 5.53
CA LYS A 102 -22.88 7.23 6.33
C LYS A 102 -23.84 8.02 5.45
N THR A 103 -24.97 7.42 5.17
CA THR A 103 -26.06 8.12 4.47
C THR A 103 -26.76 9.11 5.40
N LYS A 104 -27.55 10.04 4.85
CA LYS A 104 -28.32 11.02 5.63
C LYS A 104 -29.24 10.35 6.67
N LEU A 105 -29.81 9.19 6.35
CA LEU A 105 -30.66 8.41 7.24
C LEU A 105 -29.87 7.59 8.28
N ARG A 106 -28.60 7.26 8.00
CA ARG A 106 -27.71 6.47 8.86
C ARG A 106 -26.46 7.26 9.23
N ASN A 107 -26.65 8.47 9.77
CA ASN A 107 -25.55 9.36 10.16
C ASN A 107 -25.02 9.08 11.58
N LYS A 108 -25.85 8.54 12.49
CA LYS A 108 -25.50 8.18 13.87
C LYS A 108 -24.92 6.76 14.00
N MET A 109 -23.88 6.45 13.22
CA MET A 109 -23.18 5.17 13.33
C MET A 109 -21.88 5.31 14.10
N ASN A 110 -21.62 4.38 15.03
CA ASN A 110 -20.38 4.32 15.80
C ASN A 110 -19.17 4.10 14.86
N LEU A 111 -18.01 4.65 15.21
CA LEU A 111 -16.76 4.54 14.49
C LEU A 111 -16.31 3.08 14.33
N LYS A 112 -16.49 2.24 15.37
CA LYS A 112 -16.17 0.80 15.30
C LYS A 112 -16.94 0.11 14.15
N SER A 113 -18.25 0.35 14.06
CA SER A 113 -19.10 -0.21 13.00
C SER A 113 -18.77 0.37 11.62
N LEU A 114 -18.48 1.67 11.54
CA LEU A 114 -18.03 2.30 10.31
C LEU A 114 -16.76 1.64 9.78
N ASN A 115 -15.75 1.50 10.64
CA ASN A 115 -14.47 0.92 10.30
C ASN A 115 -14.63 -0.55 9.90
N ALA A 116 -15.44 -1.34 10.61
CA ALA A 116 -15.72 -2.72 10.24
C ALA A 116 -16.32 -2.85 8.84
N ILE A 117 -17.34 -2.03 8.51
CA ILE A 117 -17.96 -2.03 7.18
C ILE A 117 -16.96 -1.63 6.10
N LEU A 118 -16.17 -0.58 6.33
CA LEU A 118 -15.15 -0.14 5.37
C LEU A 118 -14.09 -1.22 5.16
N ARG A 119 -13.57 -1.83 6.23
CA ARG A 119 -12.59 -2.94 6.18
C ARG A 119 -13.12 -4.10 5.34
N ILE A 120 -14.35 -4.56 5.59
CA ILE A 120 -14.96 -5.65 4.80
C ILE A 120 -15.07 -5.26 3.32
N ARG A 121 -15.57 -4.05 3.01
CA ARG A 121 -15.72 -3.59 1.62
C ARG A 121 -14.38 -3.54 0.88
N TYR A 122 -13.35 -2.97 1.51
CA TYR A 122 -12.02 -2.88 0.89
C TYR A 122 -11.34 -4.24 0.78
N GLY A 123 -11.48 -5.11 1.79
CA GLY A 123 -10.96 -6.49 1.76
C GLY A 123 -11.59 -7.30 0.63
N LEU A 124 -12.92 -7.31 0.52
CA LEU A 124 -13.61 -8.00 -0.58
C LEU A 124 -13.18 -7.47 -1.95
N ARG A 125 -13.08 -6.14 -2.10
CA ARG A 125 -12.62 -5.51 -3.33
C ARG A 125 -11.17 -5.89 -3.67
N ARG A 126 -10.28 -5.98 -2.68
CA ARG A 126 -8.88 -6.39 -2.87
C ARG A 126 -8.78 -7.81 -3.44
N HIS A 127 -9.66 -8.70 -3.02
CA HIS A 127 -9.76 -10.09 -3.52
C HIS A 127 -10.62 -10.23 -4.78
N GLY A 128 -11.13 -9.14 -5.36
CA GLY A 128 -12.02 -9.18 -6.52
C GLY A 128 -13.35 -9.89 -6.26
N LYS A 129 -13.80 -9.98 -5.00
CA LYS A 129 -15.06 -10.63 -4.61
C LYS A 129 -16.15 -9.61 -4.32
N CYS A 130 -17.39 -9.96 -4.62
CA CYS A 130 -18.57 -9.20 -4.18
C CYS A 130 -19.20 -9.85 -2.94
N CYS A 131 -20.04 -9.10 -2.22
CA CYS A 131 -20.83 -9.66 -1.10
C CYS A 131 -21.82 -10.75 -1.54
N LEU A 132 -22.04 -10.89 -2.85
CA LEU A 132 -22.84 -11.95 -3.44
C LEU A 132 -22.05 -13.26 -3.60
N ASP A 133 -20.75 -13.16 -3.87
CA ASP A 133 -19.89 -14.31 -4.20
C ASP A 133 -19.10 -14.81 -2.99
N TYR A 134 -19.06 -14.00 -1.92
CA TYR A 134 -18.29 -14.32 -0.72
C TYR A 134 -19.09 -15.21 0.24
N ILE A 135 -18.68 -16.48 0.32
CA ILE A 135 -19.22 -17.43 1.32
C ILE A 135 -18.54 -17.17 2.67
N LEU A 136 -19.36 -16.85 3.67
CA LEU A 136 -18.87 -16.59 5.03
C LEU A 136 -18.42 -17.91 5.69
N PRO A 137 -17.22 -17.98 6.31
CA PRO A 137 -16.78 -19.17 7.01
C PRO A 137 -17.74 -19.58 8.14
N THR A 138 -17.90 -20.90 8.35
CA THR A 138 -18.88 -21.50 9.26
C THR A 138 -18.73 -21.03 10.71
N LYS A 139 -17.51 -20.73 11.16
CA LYS A 139 -17.22 -20.13 12.48
C LYS A 139 -18.01 -18.84 12.71
N TYR A 140 -18.08 -17.97 11.71
CA TYR A 140 -18.79 -16.69 11.84
C TYR A 140 -20.30 -16.86 11.73
N LEU A 141 -20.78 -17.82 10.94
CA LEU A 141 -22.21 -18.18 10.91
C LEU A 141 -22.68 -18.66 12.29
N ALA A 142 -21.90 -19.53 12.94
CA ALA A 142 -22.16 -19.98 14.29
C ALA A 142 -22.13 -18.83 15.31
N LEU A 143 -21.20 -17.89 15.17
CA LEU A 143 -21.11 -16.70 16.02
C LEU A 143 -22.33 -15.78 15.88
N VAL A 144 -22.84 -15.59 14.65
CA VAL A 144 -24.05 -14.79 14.38
C VAL A 144 -25.29 -15.44 15.01
N SER A 145 -25.35 -16.78 15.05
CA SER A 145 -26.43 -17.50 15.74
C SER A 145 -26.29 -17.53 17.26
N SER A 146 -25.08 -17.33 17.79
CA SER A 146 -24.80 -17.38 19.22
C SER A 146 -25.09 -16.06 19.94
N SER A 147 -25.44 -16.14 21.23
CA SER A 147 -25.50 -14.96 22.12
C SER A 147 -24.13 -14.34 22.38
N ALA A 148 -23.04 -15.08 22.11
CA ALA A 148 -21.66 -14.64 22.27
C ALA A 148 -21.32 -13.36 21.49
N LYS A 149 -22.06 -13.05 20.41
CA LYS A 149 -21.89 -11.81 19.63
C LYS A 149 -22.18 -10.51 20.40
N TYR A 150 -22.87 -10.61 21.54
CA TYR A 150 -23.18 -9.46 22.41
C TYR A 150 -22.28 -9.42 23.65
N MET A 151 -21.39 -10.39 23.84
CA MET A 151 -20.44 -10.37 24.94
C MET A 151 -19.26 -9.49 24.53
N GLU A 152 -19.05 -8.40 25.27
CA GLU A 152 -17.94 -7.47 25.05
C GLU A 152 -16.63 -8.18 25.39
N SER A 153 -15.91 -8.68 24.38
CA SER A 153 -14.50 -9.04 24.50
C SER A 153 -13.66 -7.79 24.23
N ASN A 154 -12.76 -7.45 25.16
CA ASN A 154 -11.81 -6.34 25.07
C ASN A 154 -10.72 -6.53 24.00
N ASP A 155 -10.84 -7.55 23.15
CA ASP A 155 -9.78 -7.95 22.24
C ASP A 155 -9.86 -7.17 20.92
N GLU A 156 -8.72 -6.58 20.56
CA GLU A 156 -8.49 -5.87 19.31
C GLU A 156 -8.87 -6.76 18.12
N VAL A 157 -9.84 -6.27 17.33
CA VAL A 157 -10.39 -6.94 16.16
C VAL A 157 -9.38 -6.90 15.01
N ASP A 158 -8.30 -7.65 15.11
CA ASP A 158 -7.24 -7.73 14.10
C ASP A 158 -7.12 -9.12 13.45
N GLU A 159 -7.80 -10.16 13.96
CA GLU A 159 -7.75 -11.51 13.38
C GLU A 159 -8.50 -11.65 12.03
N ILE A 160 -9.44 -10.75 11.72
CA ILE A 160 -10.16 -10.76 10.41
C ILE A 160 -9.24 -10.26 9.27
N ILE A 161 -8.16 -9.53 9.60
CA ILE A 161 -7.28 -8.90 8.61
C ILE A 161 -6.25 -9.89 8.05
N SER A 162 -5.89 -10.97 8.75
CA SER A 162 -4.88 -11.93 8.23
C SER A 162 -5.44 -12.92 7.20
N LEU A 163 -6.77 -12.99 7.05
CA LEU A 163 -7.49 -13.90 6.15
C LEU A 163 -8.15 -13.19 4.95
N LEU A 164 -8.07 -11.86 4.89
CA LEU A 164 -8.50 -10.99 3.78
C LEU A 164 -7.31 -10.16 3.26
#